data_AF-A0AAW2ZKA1-F1
#
_entry.id   AF-A0AAW2ZKA1-F1
#
_cell.length_a   1.000
_cell.length_b   1.000
_cell.length_c   1.000
_cell.angle_alpha   90.00
_cell.angle_beta   90.00
_cell.angle_gamma   90.00
#
_symmetry.space_group_name_H-M   'P 1'
#
loop_
_entity.id
_entity.type
_entity.pdbx_description
1 polymer ?
#
loop_
_entity_poly.entity_id
_entity_poly.type
_entity_poly.pdbx_seq_one_letter_code
_entity_poly.pdbx_strand_id
1 'polypeptide(L)'
;MFIKLYIEDQKTIRKFEVGTDEDYSSFVSKIKEYGIDITQYESLYEDDEGDKVFFSSDSEFSAIKHQTGDGVRKIKLVKKVDTTKPKVQSRFIKKWILLTICLIGFSFISHLLLTLLIGLEQPNHNHSLSHENDINLQHITRAKQIFNEQRAQLAQQRLSQEVFLQQQQNEEIRQFRHKLEQIHQEKCRRRQEEQQRIARLQQEQIARHNEQHISNMIRQKLVQARVEQEKKEHQDRLIRAREEQLARERLLEAKRLEEQKRVEEVNRLEQERRVREMIRRNKEQQRIEQEQRLKEEEVLFEKSLNVLNNLGYLNNDLNKALLRAKGNNVFEVVKAINAM
;
A
#
# COMPACT_ATOMS: atom_id res chain seq x y z
N MET A 1 13.22 26.47 -7.97
CA MET A 1 14.29 26.48 -9.01
C MET A 1 13.76 27.23 -10.21
N PHE A 2 14.58 28.04 -10.90
CA PHE A 2 14.13 28.73 -12.11
C PHE A 2 14.57 27.97 -13.36
N ILE A 3 13.68 27.80 -14.33
CA ILE A 3 14.02 27.27 -15.64
C ILE A 3 13.87 28.40 -16.65
N LYS A 4 14.95 28.72 -17.36
CA LYS A 4 14.91 29.63 -18.51
C LYS A 4 14.64 28.78 -19.75
N LEU A 5 13.45 28.91 -20.31
CA LEU A 5 13.10 28.30 -21.58
C LEU A 5 13.49 29.24 -22.73
N TYR A 6 14.19 28.68 -23.69
CA TYR A 6 14.59 29.34 -24.92
C TYR A 6 13.85 28.67 -26.07
N ILE A 7 13.03 29.42 -26.79
CA ILE A 7 12.33 28.89 -27.96
C ILE A 7 13.11 29.37 -29.18
N GLU A 8 13.80 28.44 -29.85
CA GLU A 8 14.75 28.77 -30.92
C GLU A 8 14.05 29.47 -32.09
N ASP A 9 12.84 29.04 -32.43
CA ASP A 9 12.02 29.56 -33.55
C ASP A 9 11.54 31.02 -33.34
N GLN A 10 11.38 31.45 -32.08
CA GLN A 10 10.88 32.80 -31.77
C GLN A 10 11.97 33.76 -31.27
N LYS A 11 13.22 33.30 -31.07
CA LYS A 11 14.28 34.04 -30.36
C LYS A 11 13.82 34.61 -29.01
N THR A 12 12.77 34.05 -28.43
CA THR A 12 12.15 34.53 -27.20
C THR A 12 12.70 33.73 -26.03
N ILE A 13 13.22 34.44 -25.03
CA ILE A 13 13.64 33.87 -23.76
C ILE A 13 12.48 34.07 -22.78
N ARG A 14 11.89 32.97 -22.31
CA ARG A 14 10.88 33.04 -21.25
C ARG A 14 11.44 32.36 -19.99
N LYS A 15 11.40 33.06 -18.87
CA LYS A 15 11.81 32.52 -17.57
C LYS A 15 10.58 32.01 -16.86
N PHE A 16 10.62 30.75 -16.44
CA PHE A 16 9.55 30.11 -15.67
C PHE A 16 10.09 29.64 -14.33
N GLU A 17 9.23 29.68 -13.33
CA GLU A 17 9.49 29.06 -12.05
C GLU A 17 8.91 27.65 -12.07
N VAL A 18 9.76 26.68 -11.77
CA VAL A 18 9.41 25.27 -11.71
C VAL A 18 9.79 24.81 -10.31
N GLY A 19 8.79 24.33 -9.57
CA GLY A 19 9.02 23.69 -8.27
C GLY A 19 10.02 22.56 -8.41
N THR A 20 10.86 22.35 -7.40
CA THR A 20 11.81 21.21 -7.38
C THR A 20 11.09 19.87 -7.53
N ASP A 21 9.84 19.81 -7.09
CA ASP A 21 9.00 18.61 -7.05
C ASP A 21 8.07 18.48 -8.28
N GLU A 22 8.19 19.37 -9.28
CA GLU A 22 7.32 19.33 -10.47
C GLU A 22 7.84 18.36 -11.53
N ASP A 23 7.01 17.40 -11.94
CA ASP A 23 7.35 16.41 -12.96
C ASP A 23 7.35 16.96 -14.40
N TYR A 24 7.87 16.19 -15.36
CA TYR A 24 7.95 16.62 -16.77
C TYR A 24 6.55 16.91 -17.33
N SER A 25 5.54 16.16 -16.90
CA SER A 25 4.13 16.43 -17.25
C SER A 25 3.64 17.82 -16.82
N SER A 26 4.09 18.31 -15.65
CA SER A 26 3.76 19.64 -15.13
C SER A 26 4.49 20.73 -15.90
N PHE A 27 5.76 20.49 -16.23
CA PHE A 27 6.56 21.34 -17.11
C PHE A 27 5.94 21.49 -18.51
N VAL A 28 5.50 20.37 -19.10
CA VAL A 28 4.79 20.34 -20.38
C VAL A 28 3.49 21.14 -20.32
N SER A 29 2.71 20.98 -19.25
CA SER A 29 1.45 21.69 -19.05
C SER A 29 1.67 23.22 -18.96
N LYS A 30 2.68 23.65 -18.20
CA LYS A 30 3.07 25.07 -18.15
C LYS A 30 3.44 25.61 -19.52
N ILE A 31 4.23 24.87 -20.31
CA ILE A 31 4.59 25.29 -21.67
C ILE A 31 3.35 25.48 -22.55
N LYS A 32 2.35 24.59 -22.44
CA LYS A 32 1.08 24.70 -23.15
C LYS A 32 0.28 25.95 -22.75
N GLU A 33 0.26 26.32 -21.47
CA GLU A 33 -0.41 27.54 -20.99
C GLU A 33 0.16 28.82 -21.65
N TYR A 34 1.44 28.80 -22.06
CA TYR A 34 2.06 29.90 -22.79
C TYR A 34 1.81 29.86 -24.31
N GLY A 35 0.88 29.00 -24.78
CA GLY A 35 0.50 28.90 -26.18
C GLY A 35 1.51 28.15 -27.06
N ILE A 36 2.39 27.34 -26.45
CA ILE A 36 3.39 26.55 -27.17
C ILE A 36 2.92 25.10 -27.23
N ASP A 37 2.65 24.61 -28.43
CA ASP A 37 2.30 23.21 -28.64
C ASP A 37 3.55 22.33 -28.61
N ILE A 38 3.88 21.79 -27.43
CA ILE A 38 5.07 20.96 -27.23
C ILE A 38 5.11 19.71 -28.12
N THR A 39 3.98 19.26 -28.68
CA THR A 39 3.97 18.08 -29.57
C THR A 39 4.75 18.33 -30.86
N GLN A 40 4.94 19.60 -31.23
CA GLN A 40 5.70 20.04 -32.41
C GLN A 40 7.18 20.31 -32.12
N TYR A 41 7.59 20.27 -30.85
CA TYR A 41 8.95 20.58 -30.42
C TYR A 41 9.61 19.39 -29.72
N GLU A 42 10.93 19.40 -29.71
CA GLU A 42 11.77 18.54 -28.89
C GLU A 42 12.46 19.41 -27.83
N SER A 43 12.42 18.93 -26.59
CA SER A 43 13.08 19.58 -25.46
C SER A 43 14.53 19.15 -25.40
N LEU A 44 15.45 20.11 -25.35
CA LEU A 44 16.87 19.85 -25.16
C LEU A 44 17.47 20.73 -24.09
N TYR A 45 18.51 20.22 -23.42
CA TYR A 45 19.37 21.00 -22.55
C TYR A 45 20.82 20.85 -23.01
N GLU A 46 21.68 21.72 -22.48
CA GLU A 46 23.12 21.66 -22.67
C GLU A 46 23.69 21.10 -21.37
N ASP A 47 24.41 19.99 -21.46
CA ASP A 47 25.06 19.37 -20.30
C ASP A 47 26.36 20.09 -19.91
N ASP A 48 27.03 19.62 -18.86
CA ASP A 48 28.26 20.23 -18.34
C ASP A 48 29.43 20.15 -19.34
N GLU A 49 29.34 19.26 -20.34
CA GLU A 49 30.33 19.11 -21.42
C GLU A 49 30.01 20.00 -22.64
N GLY A 50 28.88 20.71 -22.62
CA GLY A 50 28.41 21.56 -23.72
C GLY A 50 27.65 20.80 -24.80
N ASP A 51 27.33 19.52 -24.57
CA ASP A 51 26.60 18.69 -25.50
C ASP A 51 25.08 18.93 -25.42
N LYS A 52 24.43 18.90 -26.58
CA LYS A 52 22.98 19.09 -26.70
C LYS A 52 22.27 17.76 -26.49
N VAL A 53 21.62 17.60 -25.34
CA VAL A 53 20.93 16.37 -24.93
C VAL A 53 19.42 16.57 -24.99
N PHE A 54 18.73 15.69 -25.72
CA PHE A 54 17.27 15.69 -25.83
C PHE A 54 16.64 14.91 -24.69
N PHE A 55 15.45 15.33 -24.26
CA PHE A 55 14.70 14.63 -23.23
C PHE A 55 13.19 14.69 -23.49
N SER A 56 12.50 13.64 -23.05
CA SER A 56 11.07 13.44 -23.30
C SER A 56 10.33 12.70 -22.18
N SER A 57 11.01 12.37 -21.07
CA SER A 57 10.45 11.59 -19.97
C SER A 57 10.68 12.23 -18.59
N ASP A 58 9.86 11.83 -17.60
CA ASP A 58 9.97 12.31 -16.21
C ASP A 58 11.31 11.92 -15.56
N SER A 59 11.87 10.76 -15.89
CA SER A 59 13.16 10.29 -15.37
C SER A 59 14.31 11.14 -15.90
N GLU A 60 14.32 11.44 -17.21
CA GLU A 60 15.30 12.34 -17.83
C GLU A 60 15.16 13.77 -17.28
N PHE A 61 13.93 14.26 -17.11
CA PHE A 61 13.69 15.59 -16.53
C PHE A 61 14.13 15.68 -15.06
N SER A 62 13.98 14.59 -14.29
CA SER A 62 14.46 14.53 -12.92
C SER A 62 16.00 14.49 -12.85
N ALA A 63 16.66 13.76 -13.76
CA ALA A 63 18.12 13.79 -13.87
C ALA A 63 18.64 15.22 -14.18
N ILE A 64 17.92 15.94 -15.05
CA ILE A 64 18.16 17.35 -15.34
C ILE A 64 17.95 18.20 -14.08
N LYS A 65 16.95 17.94 -13.23
CA LYS A 65 16.81 18.69 -11.97
C LYS A 65 17.98 18.43 -11.01
N HIS A 66 18.51 17.21 -10.95
CA HIS A 66 19.53 16.82 -9.97
C HIS A 66 20.97 17.27 -10.29
N GLN A 67 21.42 17.40 -11.55
CA GLN A 67 22.84 17.76 -11.77
C GLN A 67 23.17 19.23 -11.51
N THR A 68 22.18 20.11 -11.28
CA THR A 68 22.44 21.56 -11.10
C THR A 68 21.98 22.02 -9.73
N GLY A 69 22.92 22.09 -8.79
CA GLY A 69 22.67 22.55 -7.42
C GLY A 69 22.19 24.01 -7.29
N ASP A 70 22.38 24.86 -8.31
CA ASP A 70 22.20 26.34 -8.20
C ASP A 70 21.08 26.96 -9.05
N GLY A 71 20.09 26.17 -9.45
CA GLY A 71 18.75 26.73 -9.63
C GLY A 71 18.46 27.58 -10.88
N VAL A 72 19.29 27.58 -11.93
CA VAL A 72 18.93 28.11 -13.26
C VAL A 72 19.37 27.21 -14.41
N ARG A 73 18.46 26.44 -15.03
CA ARG A 73 18.73 25.69 -16.27
C ARG A 73 18.19 26.37 -17.52
N LYS A 74 18.97 26.33 -18.60
CA LYS A 74 18.55 26.75 -19.95
C LYS A 74 18.03 25.53 -20.70
N ILE A 75 16.72 25.45 -20.89
CA ILE A 75 16.09 24.43 -21.75
C ILE A 75 15.78 25.10 -23.08
N LYS A 76 16.17 24.48 -24.19
CA LYS A 76 15.84 24.93 -25.55
C LYS A 76 14.74 24.04 -26.13
N LEU A 77 13.77 24.64 -26.82
CA LEU A 77 12.77 23.93 -27.61
C LEU A 77 13.09 24.10 -29.10
N VAL A 78 13.20 22.97 -29.81
CA VAL A 78 13.53 22.92 -31.24
C VAL A 78 12.42 22.23 -32.01
N LYS A 79 12.00 22.78 -33.14
CA LYS A 79 10.89 22.24 -33.92
C LYS A 79 11.27 20.90 -34.55
N LYS A 80 10.41 19.89 -34.47
CA LYS A 80 10.64 18.54 -35.03
C LYS A 80 10.91 18.50 -36.53
N VAL A 81 10.50 19.53 -37.27
CA VAL A 81 10.75 19.64 -38.72
C VAL A 81 12.22 19.98 -39.02
N ASP A 82 12.95 20.56 -38.06
CA ASP A 82 14.36 20.90 -38.22
C ASP A 82 15.31 19.77 -37.78
N THR A 83 14.80 18.71 -37.14
CA THR A 83 15.60 17.58 -36.64
C THR A 83 15.78 16.46 -37.66
N THR A 84 15.05 16.49 -38.78
CA THR A 84 15.17 15.56 -39.93
C THR A 84 16.21 15.97 -40.97
N LYS A 85 16.87 17.13 -40.82
CA LYS A 85 18.05 17.43 -41.64
C LYS A 85 19.22 16.57 -41.16
N PRO A 86 19.89 15.79 -42.04
CA PRO A 86 21.06 15.05 -41.65
C PRO A 86 22.10 16.03 -41.08
N LYS A 87 22.44 15.83 -39.79
CA LYS A 87 23.59 16.44 -39.13
C LYS A 87 24.88 15.93 -39.80
N VAL A 88 25.24 16.49 -40.95
CA VAL A 88 26.53 16.24 -41.58
C VAL A 88 27.19 17.56 -41.95
N GLN A 89 28.07 17.99 -41.05
CA GLN A 89 29.36 18.62 -41.36
C GLN A 89 29.38 19.81 -42.35
N SER A 90 28.75 20.93 -42.01
CA SER A 90 28.87 22.16 -42.83
C SER A 90 30.28 22.78 -42.84
N ARG A 91 31.14 22.43 -41.86
CA ARG A 91 32.53 22.92 -41.81
C ARG A 91 33.51 22.10 -42.66
N PHE A 92 33.29 20.80 -42.83
CA PHE A 92 34.16 19.95 -43.68
C PHE A 92 33.86 20.18 -45.16
N ILE A 93 32.58 20.20 -45.55
CA ILE A 93 32.18 20.34 -46.96
C ILE A 93 32.65 21.69 -47.55
N LYS A 94 32.56 22.80 -46.78
CA LYS A 94 33.06 24.10 -47.24
C LYS A 94 34.57 24.14 -47.49
N LYS A 95 35.37 23.44 -46.69
CA LYS A 95 36.84 23.36 -46.88
C LYS A 95 37.21 22.52 -48.10
N TRP A 96 36.50 21.42 -48.34
CA TRP A 96 36.76 20.57 -49.49
C TRP A 96 36.36 21.23 -50.81
N ILE A 97 35.21 21.91 -50.88
CA ILE A 97 34.79 22.65 -52.08
C ILE A 97 35.81 23.75 -52.44
N LEU A 98 36.33 24.47 -51.44
CA LEU A 98 37.34 25.51 -51.68
C LEU A 98 38.66 24.90 -52.19
N LEU A 99 39.07 23.73 -51.66
CA LEU A 99 40.26 23.02 -52.11
C LEU A 99 40.13 22.52 -53.57
N THR A 100 38.96 21.99 -53.96
CA THR A 100 38.75 21.54 -55.35
C THR A 100 38.76 22.70 -56.35
N ILE A 101 38.18 23.85 -55.99
CA ILE A 101 38.22 25.05 -56.85
C ILE A 101 39.67 25.54 -57.03
N CYS A 102 40.49 25.51 -55.97
CA CYS A 102 41.90 25.87 -56.06
C CYS A 102 42.71 24.90 -56.94
N LEU A 103 42.46 23.59 -56.85
CA LEU A 103 43.16 22.58 -57.66
C LEU A 103 42.80 22.67 -59.15
N ILE A 104 41.53 22.93 -59.48
CA ILE A 104 41.09 23.14 -60.87
C ILE A 104 41.69 24.44 -61.43
N GLY A 105 41.71 25.51 -60.64
CA GLY A 105 42.34 26.77 -61.04
C GLY A 105 43.84 26.64 -61.31
N PHE A 106 44.55 25.88 -60.48
CA PHE A 106 45.99 25.66 -60.66
C PHE A 106 46.31 24.83 -61.91
N SER A 107 45.48 23.83 -62.23
CA SER A 107 45.60 23.02 -63.45
C SER A 107 45.40 23.85 -64.72
N PHE A 108 44.43 24.77 -64.71
CA PHE A 108 44.14 25.63 -65.87
C PHE A 108 45.29 26.62 -66.15
N ILE A 109 45.83 27.24 -65.09
CA ILE A 109 46.96 28.19 -65.21
C ILE A 109 48.23 27.47 -65.70
N SER A 110 48.48 26.25 -65.23
CA SER A 110 49.66 25.47 -65.64
C SER A 110 49.54 24.93 -67.07
N HIS A 111 48.34 24.59 -67.55
CA HIS A 111 48.13 24.31 -68.97
C HIS A 111 48.30 25.55 -69.85
N LEU A 112 47.80 26.72 -69.43
CA LEU A 112 47.92 27.97 -70.18
C LEU A 112 49.39 28.41 -70.31
N LEU A 113 50.20 28.21 -69.26
CA LEU A 113 51.65 28.44 -69.29
C LEU A 113 52.38 27.49 -70.23
N LEU A 114 51.95 26.22 -70.30
CA LEU A 114 52.55 25.23 -71.20
C LEU A 114 52.23 25.53 -72.68
N THR A 115 51.01 25.97 -72.99
CA THR A 115 50.66 26.40 -74.36
C THR A 115 51.37 27.70 -74.75
N LEU A 116 51.63 28.61 -73.81
CA LEU A 116 52.41 29.82 -74.08
C LEU A 116 53.89 29.50 -74.35
N LEU A 117 54.45 28.52 -73.64
CA LEU A 117 55.82 28.04 -73.85
C LEU A 117 56.00 27.31 -75.19
N ILE A 118 55.00 26.53 -75.62
CA ILE A 118 55.02 25.84 -76.92
C ILE A 118 54.71 26.82 -78.07
N GLY A 119 53.91 27.86 -77.83
CA GLY A 119 53.59 28.90 -78.82
C GLY A 119 54.73 29.89 -79.13
N LEU A 120 55.83 29.86 -78.37
CA LEU A 120 57.01 30.70 -78.57
C LEU A 120 58.09 30.06 -79.46
N GLU A 121 57.93 28.80 -79.88
CA GLU A 121 58.78 28.17 -80.89
C GLU A 121 58.22 28.45 -82.30
N GLN A 122 58.54 29.63 -82.85
CA GLN A 122 58.48 29.85 -84.30
C GLN A 122 59.73 29.26 -84.97
N PRO A 123 59.62 28.35 -85.96
CA PRO A 123 60.72 28.10 -86.86
C PRO A 123 60.61 29.06 -88.04
N ASN A 124 61.33 30.18 -87.95
CA ASN A 124 61.89 30.83 -89.14
C ASN A 124 63.13 30.02 -89.54
N HIS A 125 63.09 29.39 -90.72
CA HIS A 125 64.13 29.48 -91.76
C HIS A 125 64.00 28.33 -92.77
N ASN A 126 63.72 28.74 -94.02
CA ASN A 126 64.09 27.99 -95.20
C ASN A 126 65.60 27.80 -95.23
N HIS A 127 66.08 26.56 -95.38
CA HIS A 127 67.25 26.27 -96.22
C HIS A 127 67.30 24.79 -96.59
N SER A 128 67.29 24.56 -97.89
CA SER A 128 67.67 23.32 -98.57
C SER A 128 69.17 23.07 -98.39
N LEU A 129 69.56 21.89 -97.88
CA LEU A 129 70.83 21.21 -98.16
C LEU A 129 70.74 19.76 -97.65
N SER A 130 70.83 18.84 -98.60
CA SER A 130 70.72 17.39 -98.43
C SER A 130 72.02 16.77 -97.91
N HIS A 131 71.87 15.72 -97.11
CA HIS A 131 72.86 14.80 -96.52
C HIS A 131 73.51 15.08 -95.15
N GLU A 132 73.70 16.32 -94.69
CA GLU A 132 74.07 16.56 -93.27
C GLU A 132 72.86 16.52 -92.32
N ASN A 133 71.68 16.80 -92.86
CA ASN A 133 70.41 16.72 -92.13
C ASN A 133 70.03 15.29 -91.77
N ASP A 134 70.38 14.26 -92.54
CA ASP A 134 69.99 12.87 -92.24
C ASP A 134 70.69 12.33 -90.99
N ILE A 135 71.97 12.66 -90.81
CA ILE A 135 72.75 12.27 -89.63
C ILE A 135 72.25 13.04 -88.38
N ASN A 136 72.03 14.35 -88.50
CA ASN A 136 71.46 15.15 -87.41
C ASN A 136 70.02 14.74 -87.06
N LEU A 137 69.19 14.38 -88.05
CA LEU A 137 67.84 13.87 -87.83
C LEU A 137 67.87 12.52 -87.13
N GLN A 138 68.82 11.63 -87.46
CA GLN A 138 69.03 10.38 -86.75
C GLN A 138 69.48 10.60 -85.30
N HIS A 139 70.39 11.53 -85.03
CA HIS A 139 70.80 11.89 -83.67
C HIS A 139 69.65 12.50 -82.86
N ILE A 140 68.85 13.39 -83.45
CA ILE A 140 67.66 13.98 -82.82
C ILE A 140 66.60 12.90 -82.56
N THR A 141 66.37 11.99 -83.51
CA THR A 141 65.41 10.89 -83.35
C THR A 141 65.84 9.93 -82.24
N ARG A 142 67.13 9.60 -82.17
CA ARG A 142 67.70 8.75 -81.11
C ARG A 142 67.65 9.44 -79.74
N ALA A 143 67.95 10.73 -79.67
CA ALA A 143 67.82 11.51 -78.43
C ALA A 143 66.36 11.59 -77.96
N LYS A 144 65.41 11.76 -78.88
CA LYS A 144 63.97 11.75 -78.59
C LYS A 144 63.49 10.38 -78.10
N GLN A 145 63.99 9.28 -78.68
CA GLN A 145 63.71 7.92 -78.20
C GLN A 145 64.24 7.71 -76.77
N ILE A 146 65.51 8.07 -76.51
CA ILE A 146 66.11 7.97 -75.18
C ILE A 146 65.33 8.82 -74.15
N PHE A 147 64.95 10.04 -74.51
CA PHE A 147 64.16 10.91 -73.64
C PHE A 147 62.77 10.33 -73.35
N ASN A 148 62.11 9.75 -74.35
CA ASN A 148 60.81 9.10 -74.16
C ASN A 148 60.93 7.84 -73.31
N GLU A 149 61.98 7.04 -73.48
CA GLU A 149 62.26 5.86 -72.64
C GLU A 149 62.53 6.26 -71.19
N GLN A 150 63.36 7.27 -70.96
CA GLN A 150 63.62 7.80 -69.61
C GLN A 150 62.35 8.37 -68.96
N ARG A 151 61.52 9.07 -69.73
CA ARG A 151 60.22 9.58 -69.24
C ARG A 151 59.25 8.44 -68.91
N ALA A 152 59.20 7.39 -69.73
CA ALA A 152 58.39 6.22 -69.48
C ALA A 152 58.86 5.45 -68.23
N GLN A 153 60.18 5.28 -68.06
CA GLN A 153 60.76 4.68 -66.86
C GLN A 153 60.47 5.50 -65.60
N LEU A 154 60.61 6.83 -65.66
CA LEU A 154 60.29 7.71 -64.54
C LEU A 154 58.79 7.68 -64.19
N ALA A 155 57.92 7.64 -65.20
CA ALA A 155 56.48 7.51 -64.99
C ALA A 155 56.13 6.16 -64.34
N GLN A 156 56.76 5.07 -64.78
CA GLN A 156 56.55 3.73 -64.22
C GLN A 156 57.07 3.63 -62.77
N GLN A 157 58.19 4.26 -62.44
CA GLN A 157 58.71 4.35 -61.07
C GLN A 157 57.79 5.17 -60.15
N ARG A 158 57.21 6.28 -60.64
CA ARG A 158 56.24 7.06 -59.84
C ARG A 158 54.96 6.28 -59.60
N LEU A 159 54.43 5.62 -60.63
CA LEU A 159 53.25 4.75 -60.49
C LEU A 159 53.48 3.60 -59.49
N SER A 160 54.66 2.95 -59.51
CA SER A 160 54.94 1.89 -58.55
C SER A 160 55.08 2.41 -57.11
N GLN A 161 55.66 3.60 -56.92
CA GLN A 161 55.70 4.25 -55.60
C GLN A 161 54.31 4.65 -55.10
N GLU A 162 53.46 5.22 -55.96
CA GLU A 162 52.09 5.59 -55.60
C GLU A 162 51.26 4.36 -55.21
N VAL A 163 51.36 3.26 -55.96
CA VAL A 163 50.68 2.00 -55.65
C VAL A 163 51.17 1.43 -54.31
N PHE A 164 52.47 1.46 -54.04
CA PHE A 164 53.03 1.01 -52.77
C PHE A 164 52.53 1.84 -51.58
N LEU A 165 52.56 3.18 -51.69
CA LEU A 165 52.05 4.08 -50.66
C LEU A 165 50.55 3.87 -50.44
N GLN A 166 49.78 3.65 -51.50
CA GLN A 166 48.34 3.38 -51.39
C GLN A 166 48.07 2.03 -50.69
N GLN A 167 48.89 1.01 -50.96
CA GLN A 167 48.78 -0.28 -50.24
C GLN A 167 49.06 -0.12 -48.75
N GLN A 168 50.10 0.63 -48.38
CA GLN A 168 50.44 0.90 -46.99
C GLN A 168 49.33 1.67 -46.26
N GLN A 169 48.78 2.72 -46.88
CA GLN A 169 47.65 3.46 -46.32
C GLN A 169 46.40 2.57 -46.15
N ASN A 170 46.12 1.70 -47.11
CA ASN A 170 45.00 0.77 -47.03
C ASN A 170 45.18 -0.27 -45.90
N GLU A 171 46.41 -0.62 -45.56
CA GLU A 171 46.71 -1.51 -44.45
C GLU A 171 46.56 -0.80 -43.09
N GLU A 172 47.04 0.43 -42.97
CA GLU A 172 46.82 1.28 -41.78
C GLU A 172 45.33 1.52 -41.53
N ILE A 173 44.55 1.81 -42.57
CA ILE A 173 43.09 1.96 -42.48
C ILE A 173 42.44 0.65 -42.01
N ARG A 174 42.89 -0.51 -42.50
CA ARG A 174 42.38 -1.81 -42.06
C ARG A 174 42.67 -2.07 -40.58
N GLN A 175 43.90 -1.81 -40.12
CA GLN A 175 44.27 -1.95 -38.72
C GLN A 175 43.47 -1.00 -37.81
N PHE A 176 43.27 0.25 -38.25
CA PHE A 176 42.48 1.22 -37.51
C PHE A 176 41.00 0.81 -37.40
N ARG A 177 40.40 0.32 -38.49
CA ARG A 177 39.02 -0.22 -38.49
C ARG A 177 38.88 -1.39 -37.52
N HIS A 178 39.83 -2.32 -37.52
CA HIS A 178 39.84 -3.45 -36.60
C HIS A 178 39.91 -3.01 -35.13
N LYS A 179 40.76 -2.01 -34.80
CA LYS A 179 40.81 -1.44 -33.44
C LYS A 179 39.49 -0.79 -33.03
N LEU A 180 38.85 -0.04 -33.94
CA LEU A 180 37.54 0.55 -33.67
C LEU A 180 36.46 -0.50 -33.43
N GLU A 181 36.49 -1.59 -34.19
CA GLU A 181 35.57 -2.71 -34.02
C GLU A 181 35.75 -3.40 -32.66
N GLN A 182 37.00 -3.65 -32.25
CA GLN A 182 37.29 -4.19 -30.92
C GLN A 182 36.79 -3.28 -29.79
N ILE A 183 37.01 -1.97 -29.90
CA ILE A 183 36.50 -0.99 -28.93
C ILE A 183 34.97 -1.00 -28.90
N HIS A 184 34.32 -1.10 -30.06
CA HIS A 184 32.87 -1.15 -30.16
C HIS A 184 32.31 -2.41 -29.50
N GLN A 185 32.87 -3.59 -29.81
CA GLN A 185 32.47 -4.86 -29.23
C GLN A 185 32.62 -4.85 -27.69
N GLU A 186 33.74 -4.33 -27.18
CA GLU A 186 33.97 -4.20 -25.74
C GLU A 186 32.97 -3.25 -25.07
N LYS A 187 32.66 -2.10 -25.71
CA LYS A 187 31.62 -1.18 -25.20
C LYS A 187 30.23 -1.82 -25.19
N CYS A 188 29.91 -2.63 -26.19
CA CYS A 188 28.64 -3.36 -26.24
C CYS A 188 28.57 -4.44 -25.16
N ARG A 189 29.65 -5.19 -24.95
CA ARG A 189 29.78 -6.19 -23.88
C ARG A 189 29.58 -5.56 -22.50
N ARG A 190 30.29 -4.47 -22.19
CA ARG A 190 30.14 -3.75 -20.91
C ARG A 190 28.72 -3.25 -20.67
N ARG A 191 28.06 -2.71 -21.71
CA ARG A 191 26.65 -2.29 -21.61
C ARG A 191 25.72 -3.46 -21.31
N GLN A 192 25.94 -4.62 -21.92
CA GLN A 192 25.15 -5.83 -21.62
C GLN A 192 25.38 -6.33 -20.19
N GLU A 193 26.63 -6.38 -19.74
CA GLU A 193 26.98 -6.77 -18.36
C GLU A 193 26.36 -5.83 -17.32
N GLU A 194 26.37 -4.51 -17.58
CA GLU A 194 25.76 -3.50 -16.73
C GLU A 194 24.23 -3.62 -16.69
N GLN A 195 23.58 -3.80 -17.85
CA GLN A 195 22.13 -4.04 -17.92
C GLN A 195 21.73 -5.31 -17.15
N GLN A 196 22.49 -6.40 -17.28
CA GLN A 196 22.24 -7.62 -16.50
C GLN A 196 22.44 -7.39 -15.00
N ARG A 197 23.44 -6.61 -14.60
CA ARG A 197 23.67 -6.27 -13.19
C ARG A 197 22.52 -5.44 -12.62
N ILE A 198 22.06 -4.41 -13.36
CA ILE A 198 20.92 -3.58 -12.95
C ILE A 198 19.65 -4.43 -12.83
N ALA A 199 19.39 -5.32 -13.79
CA ALA A 199 18.22 -6.21 -13.75
C ALA A 199 18.24 -7.13 -12.52
N ARG A 200 19.40 -7.70 -12.16
CA ARG A 200 19.55 -8.51 -10.94
C ARG A 200 19.29 -7.71 -9.67
N LEU A 201 19.83 -6.49 -9.57
CA LEU A 201 19.61 -5.61 -8.41
C LEU A 201 18.15 -5.20 -8.27
N GLN A 202 17.47 -4.92 -9.38
CA GLN A 202 16.03 -4.62 -9.38
C GLN A 202 15.21 -5.83 -8.92
N GLN A 203 15.50 -7.03 -9.43
CA GLN A 203 14.83 -8.26 -8.97
C GLN A 203 15.04 -8.51 -7.48
N GLU A 204 16.26 -8.31 -6.96
CA GLU A 204 16.56 -8.46 -5.54
C GLU A 204 15.83 -7.43 -4.67
N GLN A 205 15.76 -6.17 -5.12
CA GLN A 205 14.97 -5.14 -4.42
C GLN A 205 13.48 -5.47 -4.39
N ILE A 206 12.91 -5.92 -5.51
CA ILE A 206 11.51 -6.35 -5.58
C ILE A 206 11.25 -7.54 -4.65
N ALA A 207 12.16 -8.52 -4.61
CA ALA A 207 12.04 -9.68 -3.73
C ALA A 207 12.04 -9.25 -2.24
N ARG A 208 13.00 -8.42 -1.82
CA ARG A 208 13.07 -7.89 -0.44
C ARG A 208 11.83 -7.08 -0.07
N HIS A 209 11.36 -6.21 -0.97
CA HIS A 209 10.13 -5.44 -0.75
C HIS A 209 8.91 -6.36 -0.58
N ASN A 210 8.79 -7.40 -1.41
CA ASN A 210 7.70 -8.37 -1.33
C ASN A 210 7.75 -9.19 -0.04
N GLU A 211 8.93 -9.65 0.39
CA GLU A 211 9.12 -10.33 1.67
C GLU A 211 8.71 -9.44 2.85
N GLN A 212 9.12 -8.17 2.85
CA GLN A 212 8.74 -7.22 3.89
C GLN A 212 7.24 -6.94 3.88
N HIS A 213 6.63 -6.76 2.71
CA HIS A 213 5.19 -6.56 2.57
C HIS A 213 4.38 -7.76 3.10
N ILE A 214 4.77 -8.98 2.72
CA ILE A 214 4.13 -10.22 3.19
C ILE A 214 4.29 -10.36 4.72
N SER A 215 5.49 -10.10 5.25
CA SER A 215 5.76 -10.14 6.68
C SER A 215 4.89 -9.15 7.47
N ASN A 216 4.76 -7.92 6.95
CA ASN A 216 3.87 -6.90 7.53
C ASN A 216 2.39 -7.32 7.49
N MET A 217 1.93 -7.88 6.37
CA MET A 217 0.56 -8.41 6.25
C MET A 217 0.29 -9.54 7.25
N ILE A 218 1.21 -10.49 7.38
CA ILE A 218 1.09 -11.60 8.34
C ILE A 218 1.01 -11.05 9.76
N ARG A 219 1.90 -10.11 10.13
CA ARG A 219 1.88 -9.46 11.45
C ARG A 219 0.55 -8.75 11.72
N GLN A 220 0.01 -8.01 10.75
CA GLN A 220 -1.29 -7.36 10.90
C GLN A 220 -2.42 -8.38 11.12
N LYS A 221 -2.46 -9.47 10.34
CA LYS A 221 -3.46 -10.52 10.50
C LYS A 221 -3.36 -11.21 11.87
N LEU A 222 -2.15 -11.47 12.35
CA LEU A 222 -1.93 -12.06 13.68
C LEU A 222 -2.42 -11.15 14.80
N VAL A 223 -2.13 -9.84 14.71
CA VAL A 223 -2.62 -8.85 15.68
C VAL A 223 -4.15 -8.78 15.65
N GLN A 224 -4.76 -8.75 14.46
CA GLN A 224 -6.22 -8.74 14.34
C GLN A 224 -6.86 -10.00 14.94
N ALA A 225 -6.33 -11.18 14.62
CA ALA A 225 -6.81 -12.45 15.17
C ALA A 225 -6.72 -12.47 16.70
N ARG A 226 -5.62 -11.96 17.27
CA ARG A 226 -5.44 -11.85 18.72
C ARG A 226 -6.47 -10.92 19.36
N VAL A 227 -6.70 -9.74 18.77
CA VAL A 227 -7.70 -8.78 19.26
C VAL A 227 -9.11 -9.37 19.20
N GLU A 228 -9.46 -10.10 18.14
CA GLU A 228 -10.76 -10.77 18.03
C GLU A 228 -10.91 -11.89 19.07
N GLN A 229 -9.84 -12.64 19.35
CA GLN A 229 -9.84 -13.65 20.40
C GLN A 229 -10.02 -13.02 21.79
N GLU A 230 -9.26 -11.97 22.12
CA GLU A 230 -9.37 -11.26 23.40
C GLU A 230 -10.78 -10.67 23.60
N LYS A 231 -11.42 -10.16 22.53
CA LYS A 231 -12.82 -9.72 22.56
C LYS A 231 -13.79 -10.85 22.88
N LYS A 232 -13.64 -12.01 22.23
CA LYS A 232 -14.47 -13.21 22.51
C LYS A 232 -14.29 -13.68 23.95
N GLU A 233 -13.05 -13.81 24.42
CA GLU A 233 -12.76 -14.20 25.80
C GLU A 233 -13.31 -13.21 26.83
N HIS A 234 -13.30 -11.91 26.52
CA HIS A 234 -13.94 -10.90 27.37
C HIS A 234 -15.46 -11.04 27.39
N GLN A 235 -16.09 -11.23 26.22
CA GLN A 235 -17.53 -11.45 26.10
C GLN A 235 -17.97 -12.71 26.86
N ASP A 236 -17.24 -13.82 26.73
CA ASP A 236 -17.52 -15.05 27.46
C ASP A 236 -17.41 -14.87 28.97
N ARG A 237 -16.44 -14.10 29.45
CA ARG A 237 -16.31 -13.74 30.88
C ARG A 237 -17.52 -12.95 31.37
N LEU A 238 -18.00 -11.98 30.59
CA LEU A 238 -19.18 -11.19 30.94
C LEU A 238 -20.45 -12.05 31.00
N ILE A 239 -20.61 -12.99 30.05
CA ILE A 239 -21.73 -13.93 30.03
C ILE A 239 -21.71 -14.80 31.30
N ARG A 240 -20.57 -15.42 31.62
CA ARG A 240 -20.44 -16.25 32.84
C ARG A 240 -20.72 -15.46 34.11
N ALA A 241 -20.18 -14.24 34.22
CA ALA A 241 -20.44 -13.38 35.38
C ALA A 241 -21.94 -13.05 35.53
N ARG A 242 -22.64 -12.81 34.42
CA ARG A 242 -24.08 -12.56 34.41
C ARG A 242 -24.90 -13.80 34.78
N GLU A 243 -24.51 -14.97 34.27
CA GLU A 243 -25.14 -16.24 34.62
C GLU A 243 -24.95 -16.58 36.10
N GLU A 244 -23.77 -16.35 36.66
CA GLU A 244 -23.49 -16.51 38.09
C GLU A 244 -24.33 -15.56 38.94
N GLN A 245 -24.46 -14.29 38.52
CA GLN A 245 -25.30 -13.32 39.22
C GLN A 245 -26.78 -13.74 39.20
N LEU A 246 -27.30 -14.15 38.03
CA LEU A 246 -28.67 -14.64 37.91
C LEU A 246 -28.91 -15.91 38.74
N ALA A 247 -27.93 -16.81 38.82
CA ALA A 247 -28.02 -17.99 39.68
C ALA A 247 -28.07 -17.63 41.17
N ARG A 248 -27.28 -16.64 41.60
CA ARG A 248 -27.33 -16.12 42.99
C ARG A 248 -28.67 -15.46 43.32
N GLU A 249 -29.20 -14.67 42.39
CA GLU A 249 -30.52 -14.02 42.56
C GLU A 249 -31.63 -15.07 42.68
N ARG A 250 -31.66 -16.08 41.81
CA ARG A 250 -32.62 -17.19 41.88
C ARG A 250 -32.51 -17.97 43.19
N LEU A 251 -31.29 -18.21 43.67
CA LEU A 251 -31.06 -18.90 44.95
C LEU A 251 -31.55 -18.05 46.14
N LEU A 252 -31.33 -16.73 46.11
CA LEU A 252 -31.81 -15.81 47.14
C LEU A 252 -33.34 -15.76 47.16
N GLU A 253 -33.97 -15.70 45.98
CA GLU A 253 -35.42 -15.73 45.84
C GLU A 253 -36.02 -17.05 46.35
N ALA A 254 -35.41 -18.19 46.00
CA ALA A 254 -35.81 -19.49 46.53
C ALA A 254 -35.72 -19.56 48.06
N LYS A 255 -34.65 -19.02 48.66
CA LYS A 255 -34.51 -18.93 50.13
C LYS A 255 -35.58 -18.04 50.75
N ARG A 256 -35.89 -16.89 50.15
CA ARG A 256 -36.96 -16.00 50.61
C ARG A 256 -38.33 -16.70 50.57
N LEU A 257 -38.62 -17.43 49.50
CA LEU A 257 -39.86 -18.21 49.37
C LEU A 257 -39.93 -19.34 50.39
N GLU A 258 -38.82 -20.03 50.65
CA GLU A 258 -38.75 -21.08 51.69
C GLU A 258 -38.98 -20.47 53.08
N GLU A 259 -38.38 -19.32 53.37
CA GLU A 259 -38.57 -18.62 54.65
C GLU A 259 -39.99 -18.10 54.82
N GLN A 260 -40.61 -17.55 53.77
CA GLN A 260 -42.04 -17.21 53.77
C GLN A 260 -42.92 -18.41 54.10
N LYS A 261 -42.68 -19.56 53.44
CA LYS A 261 -43.43 -20.79 53.73
C LYS A 261 -43.25 -21.26 55.18
N ARG A 262 -42.04 -21.16 55.74
CA ARG A 262 -41.78 -21.50 57.15
C ARG A 262 -42.53 -20.55 58.09
N VAL A 263 -42.56 -19.25 57.81
CA VAL A 263 -43.32 -18.27 58.60
C VAL A 263 -44.82 -18.53 58.51
N GLU A 264 -45.35 -18.81 57.33
CA GLU A 264 -46.76 -19.20 57.13
C GLU A 264 -47.11 -20.48 57.90
N GLU A 265 -46.23 -21.48 57.89
CA GLU A 265 -46.41 -22.72 58.63
C GLU A 265 -46.41 -22.48 60.15
N VAL A 266 -45.46 -21.68 60.67
CA VAL A 266 -45.43 -21.28 62.09
C VAL A 266 -46.71 -20.53 62.47
N ASN A 267 -47.14 -19.57 61.68
CA ASN A 267 -48.38 -18.82 61.92
C ASN A 267 -49.59 -19.74 61.93
N ARG A 268 -49.66 -20.71 61.00
CA ARG A 268 -50.73 -21.71 60.97
C ARG A 268 -50.71 -22.58 62.22
N LEU A 269 -49.56 -23.10 62.62
CA LEU A 269 -49.41 -23.91 63.84
C LEU A 269 -49.78 -23.10 65.09
N GLU A 270 -49.44 -21.82 65.14
CA GLU A 270 -49.80 -20.93 66.24
C GLU A 270 -51.31 -20.66 66.29
N GLN A 271 -51.95 -20.42 65.14
CA GLN A 271 -53.42 -20.33 65.06
C GLN A 271 -54.09 -21.62 65.52
N GLU A 272 -53.63 -22.78 65.05
CA GLU A 272 -54.14 -24.08 65.50
C GLU A 272 -53.97 -24.26 67.02
N ARG A 273 -52.83 -23.84 67.58
CA ARG A 273 -52.59 -23.87 69.03
C ARG A 273 -53.55 -22.95 69.79
N ARG A 274 -53.76 -21.71 69.33
CA ARG A 274 -54.70 -20.75 69.94
C ARG A 274 -56.12 -21.29 69.94
N VAL A 275 -56.57 -21.92 68.83
CA VAL A 275 -57.88 -22.56 68.75
C VAL A 275 -57.99 -23.73 69.73
N ARG A 276 -56.98 -24.60 69.80
CA ARG A 276 -56.96 -25.72 70.78
C ARG A 276 -57.02 -25.21 72.22
N GLU A 277 -56.29 -24.14 72.54
CA GLU A 277 -56.29 -23.55 73.87
C GLU A 277 -57.62 -22.89 74.21
N MET A 278 -58.26 -22.20 73.24
CA MET A 278 -59.62 -21.67 73.39
C MET A 278 -60.63 -22.79 73.66
N ILE A 279 -60.58 -23.89 72.89
CA ILE A 279 -61.45 -25.05 73.12
C ILE A 279 -61.22 -25.63 74.51
N ARG A 280 -59.96 -25.72 74.96
CA ARG A 280 -59.62 -26.19 76.30
C ARG A 280 -60.22 -25.28 77.38
N ARG A 281 -60.03 -23.95 77.27
CA ARG A 281 -60.60 -22.97 78.21
C ARG A 281 -62.12 -23.05 78.23
N ASN A 282 -62.79 -23.13 77.08
CA ASN A 282 -64.24 -23.28 77.00
C ASN A 282 -64.73 -24.56 77.69
N LYS A 283 -64.05 -25.70 77.48
CA LYS A 283 -64.39 -26.96 78.17
C LYS A 283 -64.20 -26.86 79.68
N GLU A 284 -63.16 -26.18 80.13
CA GLU A 284 -62.89 -25.96 81.55
C GLU A 284 -63.92 -25.02 82.18
N GLN A 285 -64.32 -23.97 81.47
CA GLN A 285 -65.40 -23.07 81.86
C GLN A 285 -66.74 -23.81 81.95
N GLN A 286 -67.06 -24.67 80.98
CA GLN A 286 -68.24 -25.54 81.03
C GLN A 286 -68.22 -26.49 82.23
N ARG A 287 -67.05 -27.03 82.60
CA ARG A 287 -66.92 -27.85 83.82
C ARG A 287 -67.20 -27.05 85.08
N ILE A 288 -66.65 -25.84 85.19
CA ILE A 288 -66.87 -24.95 86.33
C ILE A 288 -68.35 -24.56 86.42
N GLU A 289 -68.99 -24.21 85.31
CA GLU A 289 -70.42 -23.89 85.26
C GLU A 289 -71.28 -25.09 85.66
N GLN A 290 -70.92 -26.31 85.22
CA GLN A 290 -71.60 -27.54 85.65
C GLN A 290 -71.42 -27.79 87.15
N GLU A 291 -70.22 -27.64 87.70
CA GLU A 291 -69.97 -27.77 89.14
C GLU A 291 -70.72 -26.72 89.95
N GLN A 292 -70.83 -25.47 89.47
CA GLN A 292 -71.61 -24.42 90.11
C GLN A 292 -73.10 -24.74 90.09
N ARG A 293 -73.65 -25.21 88.95
CA ARG A 293 -75.04 -25.65 88.87
C ARG A 293 -75.32 -26.81 89.82
N LEU A 294 -74.43 -27.80 89.90
CA LEU A 294 -74.56 -28.92 90.84
C LEU A 294 -74.56 -28.43 92.30
N LYS A 295 -73.69 -27.47 92.66
CA LYS A 295 -73.70 -26.87 94.01
C LYS A 295 -74.95 -26.04 94.28
N GLU A 296 -75.46 -25.30 93.30
CA GLU A 296 -76.74 -24.57 93.42
C GLU A 296 -77.91 -25.54 93.60
N GLU A 297 -77.94 -26.65 92.84
CA GLU A 297 -78.90 -27.73 92.99
C GLU A 297 -78.79 -28.40 94.38
N GLU A 298 -77.58 -28.64 94.89
CA GLU A 298 -77.36 -29.15 96.25
C GLU A 298 -77.90 -28.18 97.32
N VAL A 299 -77.63 -26.88 97.21
CA VAL A 299 -78.15 -25.86 98.15
C VAL A 299 -79.67 -25.74 98.06
N LEU A 300 -80.24 -25.79 96.87
CA LEU A 300 -81.70 -25.80 96.68
C LEU A 300 -82.32 -27.08 97.24
N PHE A 301 -81.65 -28.22 97.10
CA PHE A 301 -82.05 -29.50 97.69
C PHE A 301 -82.00 -29.45 99.22
N GLU A 302 -80.93 -28.92 99.83
CA GLU A 302 -80.84 -28.72 101.28
C GLU A 302 -81.91 -27.77 101.82
N LYS A 303 -82.19 -26.66 101.10
CA LYS A 303 -83.30 -25.76 101.46
C LYS A 303 -84.65 -26.47 101.38
N SER A 304 -84.86 -27.29 100.34
CA SER A 304 -86.09 -28.07 100.17
C SER A 304 -86.25 -29.13 101.27
N LEU A 305 -85.17 -29.79 101.67
CA LEU A 305 -85.12 -30.69 102.82
C LEU A 305 -85.42 -29.98 104.14
N ASN A 306 -84.88 -28.79 104.36
CA ASN A 306 -85.18 -27.97 105.55
C ASN A 306 -86.64 -27.51 105.59
N VAL A 307 -87.25 -27.18 104.43
CA VAL A 307 -88.69 -26.88 104.35
C VAL A 307 -89.53 -28.12 104.71
N LEU A 308 -89.17 -29.30 104.20
CA LEU A 308 -89.85 -30.56 104.55
C LEU A 308 -89.71 -30.92 106.03
N ASN A 309 -88.56 -30.62 106.63
CA ASN A 309 -88.30 -30.81 108.06
C ASN A 309 -89.12 -29.85 108.92
N ASN A 310 -89.23 -28.58 108.51
CA ASN A 310 -90.01 -27.56 109.22
C ASN A 310 -91.53 -27.72 109.06
N LEU A 311 -92.00 -28.38 108.00
CA LEU A 311 -93.43 -28.69 107.79
C LEU A 311 -93.89 -29.97 108.50
N GLY A 312 -93.01 -30.65 109.25
CA GLY A 312 -93.39 -31.82 110.07
C GLY A 312 -93.67 -33.11 109.28
N TYR A 313 -93.27 -33.20 108.01
CA TYR A 313 -93.52 -34.37 107.14
C TYR A 313 -92.49 -35.50 107.26
N LEU A 314 -91.49 -35.39 108.14
CA LEU A 314 -90.53 -36.47 108.40
C LEU A 314 -91.12 -37.50 109.38
N ASN A 315 -92.12 -38.25 108.91
CA ASN A 315 -92.63 -39.43 109.58
C ASN A 315 -91.69 -40.63 109.29
N ASN A 316 -91.58 -41.55 110.26
CA ASN A 316 -90.53 -42.60 110.35
C ASN A 316 -90.36 -43.52 109.12
N ASP A 317 -91.34 -43.56 108.20
CA ASP A 317 -91.28 -44.38 106.99
C ASP A 317 -90.57 -43.70 105.80
N LEU A 318 -90.55 -42.36 105.73
CA LEU A 318 -89.81 -41.62 104.70
C LEU A 318 -88.28 -41.67 104.96
N ASN A 319 -87.88 -41.67 106.23
CA ASN A 319 -86.47 -41.82 106.63
C ASN A 319 -85.90 -43.20 106.25
N LYS A 320 -86.70 -44.27 106.28
CA LYS A 320 -86.28 -45.61 105.80
C LYS A 320 -86.12 -45.67 104.28
N ALA A 321 -86.88 -44.89 103.51
CA ALA A 321 -86.73 -44.82 102.06
C ALA A 321 -85.50 -43.99 101.64
N LEU A 322 -85.26 -42.84 102.30
CA LEU A 322 -84.10 -41.98 102.06
C LEU A 322 -82.77 -42.60 102.51
N LEU A 323 -82.75 -43.34 103.63
CA LEU A 323 -81.54 -44.07 104.08
C LEU A 323 -81.20 -45.28 103.19
N ARG A 324 -82.17 -45.89 102.49
CA ARG A 324 -81.91 -46.93 101.47
C ARG A 324 -81.40 -46.35 100.15
N ALA A 325 -81.66 -45.07 99.86
CA ALA A 325 -81.29 -44.38 98.62
C ALA A 325 -79.91 -43.71 98.68
N LYS A 326 -79.09 -43.98 99.70
CA LYS A 326 -77.70 -43.50 99.80
C LYS A 326 -76.83 -44.21 98.74
N GLY A 327 -77.01 -43.86 97.47
CA GLY A 327 -76.22 -44.37 96.35
C GLY A 327 -76.86 -44.35 94.96
N ASN A 328 -78.16 -44.04 94.78
CA ASN A 328 -78.79 -44.10 93.46
C ASN A 328 -79.65 -42.87 93.11
N ASN A 329 -79.60 -42.55 91.81
CA ASN A 329 -80.13 -41.39 91.08
C ASN A 329 -81.47 -40.82 91.62
N VAL A 330 -81.52 -39.50 91.84
CA VAL A 330 -82.68 -38.74 92.37
C VAL A 330 -83.98 -39.02 91.61
N PHE A 331 -83.88 -39.40 90.33
CA PHE A 331 -85.01 -39.80 89.49
C PHE A 331 -85.80 -41.01 90.01
N GLU A 332 -85.14 -41.98 90.65
CA GLU A 332 -85.78 -43.17 91.23
C GLU A 332 -86.59 -42.79 92.49
N VAL A 333 -86.12 -41.80 93.26
CA VAL A 333 -86.79 -41.30 94.47
C VAL A 333 -88.11 -40.59 94.12
N VAL A 334 -88.10 -39.76 93.08
CA VAL A 334 -89.32 -39.09 92.58
C VAL A 334 -90.34 -40.10 92.03
N LYS A 335 -89.86 -41.17 91.38
CA LYS A 335 -90.73 -42.23 90.84
C LYS A 335 -91.42 -43.05 91.93
N ALA A 336 -90.76 -43.27 93.07
CA ALA A 336 -91.34 -43.95 94.22
C ALA A 336 -92.39 -43.09 94.95
N ILE A 337 -92.19 -41.76 95.01
CA ILE A 337 -93.14 -40.83 95.62
C ILE A 337 -94.44 -40.73 94.79
N ASN A 338 -94.35 -40.77 93.46
CA ASN A 338 -95.54 -40.76 92.58
C ASN A 338 -96.31 -42.09 92.52
N ALA A 339 -95.79 -43.17 93.14
CA ALA A 339 -96.43 -44.48 93.19
C ALA A 339 -97.15 -44.75 94.53
N MET A 340 -97.05 -43.82 95.50
CA MET A 340 -97.86 -43.75 96.71
C MET A 340 -98.99 -42.74 96.51
#